data_AF-A0AAV1AFA3-F1
#
_entry.id   AF-A0AAV1AFA3-F1
#
_cell.length_a   1.000
_cell.length_b   1.000
_cell.length_c   1.000
_cell.angle_alpha   90.00
_cell.angle_beta   90.00
_cell.angle_gamma   90.00
#
_symmetry.space_group_name_H-M   'P 1'
#
loop_
_entity.id
_entity.type
_entity.pdbx_description
1 polymer ?
#
loop_
_entity_poly.entity_id
_entity_poly.type
_entity_poly.pdbx_seq_one_letter_code
_entity_poly.pdbx_strand_id
1 'polypeptide(L)'
;MKTTTKLSCLILCLLHLSLESKGEQCGRQSNGAFCPNGLCCSQFGWCGDTDPYCGTEMMDAVLVMDFIAMIVSIAAARSFNGFGTTGDDNTRKKELAAFLGQTSHETTGGWSSAPDGPYAWGYCFVNQVDSQGDFCASRDWPCSPGKSYHGRGPIQLTYNYNYGQAGNAINQDLIRNPDLVSTNPIVSFKTAIWFWMTPQGNKPSSHDVITGRWTPSSADWSAGRVPGYGVLSNLGVSPGRNLDCNNQRSFA
;
A
#
# COMPACT_ATOMS: atom_id res chain seq x y z
N MET A 1 75.27 -38.35 10.97
CA MET A 1 74.44 -37.36 10.24
C MET A 1 73.40 -36.82 11.22
N LYS A 2 73.75 -35.72 11.90
CA LYS A 2 73.22 -34.35 11.72
C LYS A 2 71.78 -34.15 12.25
N THR A 3 71.74 -33.52 13.42
CA THR A 3 70.69 -32.66 14.01
C THR A 3 70.14 -31.60 13.04
N THR A 4 68.83 -31.29 13.04
CA THR A 4 68.26 -29.91 13.14
C THR A 4 66.71 -29.84 13.08
N THR A 5 66.12 -29.59 14.25
CA THR A 5 65.21 -28.49 14.65
C THR A 5 64.54 -27.56 13.62
N LYS A 6 63.21 -27.38 13.79
CA LYS A 6 62.32 -26.20 13.59
C LYS A 6 62.60 -25.24 12.43
N LEU A 7 61.72 -25.18 11.41
CA LEU A 7 61.19 -23.92 10.82
C LEU A 7 60.11 -24.18 9.72
N SER A 8 58.87 -24.51 10.10
CA SER A 8 57.75 -24.37 9.13
C SER A 8 56.38 -24.11 9.75
N CYS A 9 56.29 -23.95 11.07
CA CYS A 9 55.03 -23.74 11.78
C CYS A 9 54.61 -22.27 11.94
N LEU A 10 55.23 -21.31 11.23
CA LEU A 10 54.93 -19.87 11.42
C LEU A 10 54.66 -19.04 10.15
N ILE A 11 54.72 -19.62 8.94
CA ILE A 11 54.48 -18.85 7.70
C ILE A 11 53.13 -19.21 7.04
N LEU A 12 52.49 -20.33 7.40
CA LEU A 12 51.12 -20.64 6.94
C LEU A 12 50.00 -20.03 7.80
N CYS A 13 50.33 -19.27 8.85
CA CYS A 13 49.34 -18.66 9.76
C CYS A 13 49.08 -17.17 9.50
N LEU A 14 49.68 -16.54 8.48
CA LEU A 14 49.58 -15.08 8.27
C LEU A 14 49.25 -14.63 6.84
N LEU A 15 48.88 -15.52 5.93
CA LEU A 15 48.35 -15.14 4.62
C LEU A 15 46.93 -15.69 4.45
N HIS A 16 46.00 -14.85 4.90
CA HIS A 16 44.58 -14.78 4.52
C HIS A 16 43.61 -15.67 5.31
N LEU A 17 43.58 -15.47 6.63
CA LEU A 17 42.27 -15.26 7.29
C LEU A 17 41.72 -13.91 6.81
N SER A 18 41.14 -13.93 5.62
CA SER A 18 40.06 -13.01 5.25
C SER A 18 38.86 -13.91 4.97
N LEU A 19 38.21 -14.42 6.01
CA LEU A 19 36.77 -14.63 5.90
C LEU A 19 36.17 -13.22 5.84
N GLU A 20 36.29 -12.59 4.69
CA GLU A 20 35.26 -11.65 4.28
C GLU A 20 34.02 -12.52 4.17
N SER A 21 33.08 -12.36 5.11
CA SER A 21 31.70 -12.75 4.85
C SER A 21 31.30 -11.94 3.63
N LYS A 22 31.44 -12.51 2.44
CA LYS A 22 30.85 -11.92 1.25
C LYS A 22 29.37 -11.91 1.53
N GLY A 23 28.83 -10.75 1.89
CA GLY A 23 27.38 -10.57 1.82
C GLY A 23 26.96 -10.97 0.41
N GLU A 24 25.84 -11.65 0.27
CA GLU A 24 25.36 -11.97 -1.06
C GLU A 24 24.94 -10.67 -1.75
N GLN A 25 25.31 -10.51 -3.01
CA GLN A 25 25.02 -9.29 -3.77
C GLN A 25 23.63 -9.36 -4.39
N CYS A 26 22.87 -8.28 -4.26
CA CYS A 26 21.49 -8.17 -4.70
C CYS A 26 21.24 -6.84 -5.44
N GLY A 27 20.07 -6.71 -6.07
CA GLY A 27 19.64 -5.47 -6.70
C GLY A 27 20.43 -5.12 -7.98
N ARG A 28 20.54 -3.82 -8.28
CA ARG A 28 21.04 -3.31 -9.58
C ARG A 28 22.43 -3.81 -9.95
N GLN A 29 23.31 -3.96 -8.97
CA GLN A 29 24.69 -4.41 -9.17
C GLN A 29 24.79 -5.90 -9.48
N SER A 30 23.71 -6.66 -9.23
CA SER A 30 23.62 -8.11 -9.39
C SER A 30 22.52 -8.50 -10.38
N ASN A 31 22.31 -7.70 -11.44
CA ASN A 31 21.28 -7.93 -12.47
C ASN A 31 19.85 -8.14 -11.91
N GLY A 32 19.52 -7.46 -10.81
CA GLY A 32 18.21 -7.58 -10.16
C GLY A 32 18.06 -8.84 -9.30
N ALA A 33 19.15 -9.52 -8.92
CA ALA A 33 19.08 -10.69 -8.06
C ALA A 33 18.44 -10.37 -6.70
N PHE A 34 17.56 -11.27 -6.25
CA PHE A 34 16.97 -11.25 -4.92
C PHE A 34 17.90 -11.92 -3.91
N CYS A 35 17.79 -11.50 -2.65
CA CYS A 35 18.46 -12.17 -1.56
C CYS A 35 17.77 -13.51 -1.23
N PRO A 36 18.54 -14.57 -0.95
CA PRO A 36 17.98 -15.84 -0.51
C PRO A 36 17.44 -15.73 0.92
N ASN A 37 16.60 -16.69 1.31
CA ASN A 37 16.00 -16.79 2.65
C ASN A 37 15.21 -15.55 3.12
N GLY A 38 14.75 -14.70 2.18
CA GLY A 38 13.92 -13.53 2.50
C GLY A 38 14.67 -12.38 3.17
N LEU A 39 16.00 -12.33 3.06
CA LEU A 39 16.80 -11.20 3.54
C LEU A 39 16.51 -9.94 2.70
N CYS A 40 16.71 -8.77 3.30
CA CYS A 40 16.51 -7.49 2.64
C CYS A 40 17.72 -7.11 1.78
N CYS A 41 17.49 -6.43 0.65
CA CYS A 41 18.55 -5.89 -0.17
C CYS A 41 18.85 -4.44 0.20
N SER A 42 20.01 -4.19 0.81
CA SER A 42 20.45 -2.83 1.13
C SER A 42 20.58 -1.96 -0.12
N GLN A 43 20.50 -0.63 0.05
CA GLN A 43 20.77 0.35 -1.01
C GLN A 43 22.16 0.18 -1.67
N PHE A 44 23.09 -0.50 -1.00
CA PHE A 44 24.43 -0.77 -1.48
C PHE A 44 24.57 -2.12 -2.20
N GLY A 45 23.46 -2.85 -2.41
CA GLY A 45 23.43 -4.10 -3.15
C GLY A 45 23.89 -5.32 -2.35
N TRP A 46 23.60 -5.35 -1.04
CA TRP A 46 23.99 -6.45 -0.15
C TRP A 46 22.81 -6.97 0.66
N CYS A 47 22.76 -8.28 0.88
CA CYS A 47 21.73 -8.96 1.66
C CYS A 47 21.97 -8.90 3.17
N GLY A 48 20.90 -8.67 3.95
CA GLY A 48 20.94 -8.72 5.42
C GLY A 48 19.56 -8.52 6.06
N ASP A 49 19.48 -8.67 7.38
CA ASP A 49 18.24 -8.67 8.18
C ASP A 49 18.18 -7.55 9.24
N THR A 50 19.08 -6.58 9.16
CA THR A 50 19.15 -5.44 10.10
C THR A 50 18.72 -4.15 9.42
N ASP A 51 18.39 -3.11 10.20
CA ASP A 51 17.88 -1.82 9.71
C ASP A 51 18.65 -1.20 8.52
N PRO A 52 20.00 -1.28 8.45
CA PRO A 52 20.74 -0.76 7.29
C PRO A 52 20.49 -1.51 5.96
N TYR A 53 20.00 -2.74 6.04
CA TYR A 53 19.69 -3.60 4.90
C TYR A 53 18.20 -3.55 4.56
N CYS A 54 17.36 -3.53 5.60
CA CYS A 54 15.92 -3.53 5.47
C CYS A 54 15.31 -2.14 5.33
N GLY A 55 16.09 -1.07 5.55
CA GLY A 55 15.75 0.33 5.31
C GLY A 55 14.38 0.72 5.86
N THR A 56 14.32 1.49 6.93
CA THR A 56 13.04 1.89 7.55
C THR A 56 12.05 2.62 6.62
N GLU A 57 12.35 2.92 5.36
CA GLU A 57 11.45 3.64 4.44
C GLU A 57 11.49 3.21 2.96
N MET A 58 11.79 1.95 2.61
CA MET A 58 11.63 1.49 1.22
C MET A 58 10.94 0.14 1.13
N MET A 59 9.76 0.10 0.52
CA MET A 59 9.03 -1.14 0.31
C MET A 59 9.60 -1.91 -0.88
N ASP A 60 10.44 -2.90 -0.60
CA ASP A 60 10.99 -3.85 -1.57
C ASP A 60 9.88 -4.74 -2.19
N ALA A 61 10.11 -5.32 -3.37
CA ALA A 61 9.13 -6.15 -4.10
C ALA A 61 8.57 -7.37 -3.33
N VAL A 62 9.26 -7.78 -2.25
CA VAL A 62 8.81 -8.80 -1.29
C VAL A 62 7.51 -8.37 -0.58
N LEU A 63 7.36 -7.07 -0.29
CA LEU A 63 6.17 -6.53 0.39
C LEU A 63 4.92 -6.52 -0.50
N VAL A 64 5.06 -6.43 -1.84
CA VAL A 64 3.90 -6.53 -2.75
C VAL A 64 3.23 -7.90 -2.62
N MET A 65 4.01 -8.97 -2.47
CA MET A 65 3.47 -10.32 -2.28
C MET A 65 2.83 -10.49 -0.91
N ASP A 66 3.40 -9.89 0.14
CA ASP A 66 2.81 -9.87 1.49
C ASP A 66 1.52 -9.03 1.56
N PHE A 67 1.44 -7.92 0.82
CA PHE A 67 0.23 -7.12 0.66
C PHE A 67 -0.85 -7.87 -0.11
N ILE A 68 -0.50 -8.55 -1.21
CA ILE A 68 -1.43 -9.39 -1.95
C ILE A 68 -1.91 -10.53 -1.05
N ALA A 69 -1.03 -11.18 -0.30
CA ALA A 69 -1.40 -12.21 0.65
C ALA A 69 -2.34 -11.68 1.75
N MET A 70 -2.14 -10.44 2.21
CA MET A 70 -3.01 -9.78 3.18
C MET A 70 -4.39 -9.44 2.61
N ILE A 71 -4.45 -8.85 1.41
CA ILE A 71 -5.71 -8.58 0.71
C ILE A 71 -6.48 -9.89 0.49
N VAL A 72 -5.77 -10.92 0.02
CA VAL A 72 -6.33 -12.26 -0.18
C VAL A 72 -6.82 -12.83 1.15
N SER A 73 -6.09 -12.67 2.25
CA SER A 73 -6.51 -13.13 3.58
C SER A 73 -7.76 -12.38 4.07
N ILE A 74 -7.84 -11.07 3.90
CA ILE A 74 -9.02 -10.27 4.27
C ILE A 74 -10.24 -10.65 3.43
N ALA A 75 -10.05 -10.80 2.12
CA ALA A 75 -11.10 -11.24 1.19
C ALA A 75 -11.55 -12.68 1.50
N ALA A 76 -10.60 -13.58 1.77
CA ALA A 76 -10.85 -14.98 2.15
C ALA A 76 -11.54 -15.09 3.52
N ALA A 77 -11.23 -14.19 4.45
CA ALA A 77 -11.91 -14.06 5.73
C ALA A 77 -13.34 -13.49 5.61
N ARG A 78 -13.81 -13.19 4.39
CA ARG A 78 -15.14 -12.64 4.09
C ARG A 78 -15.49 -11.40 4.91
N SER A 79 -14.49 -10.62 5.32
CA SER A 79 -14.73 -9.33 6.00
C SER A 79 -15.50 -8.36 5.10
N PHE A 80 -15.39 -8.52 3.79
CA PHE A 80 -16.15 -7.77 2.78
C PHE A 80 -16.61 -8.71 1.67
N ASN A 81 -17.81 -9.27 1.82
CA ASN A 81 -18.37 -10.19 0.83
C ASN A 81 -18.52 -9.52 -0.54
N GLY A 82 -18.07 -10.17 -1.60
CA GLY A 82 -18.13 -9.65 -2.98
C GLY A 82 -16.83 -9.01 -3.49
N PHE A 83 -15.98 -8.46 -2.62
CA PHE A 83 -14.70 -7.86 -3.03
C PHE A 83 -13.79 -8.92 -3.66
N GLY A 84 -13.32 -8.67 -4.89
CA GLY A 84 -12.46 -9.57 -5.65
C GLY A 84 -13.12 -10.91 -6.01
N THR A 85 -14.41 -11.07 -5.75
CA THR A 85 -15.15 -12.35 -5.87
C THR A 85 -16.44 -12.21 -6.67
N THR A 86 -16.77 -11.00 -7.15
CA THR A 86 -17.97 -10.71 -7.95
C THR A 86 -17.67 -10.78 -9.45
N GLY A 87 -18.55 -11.43 -10.20
CA GLY A 87 -18.44 -11.55 -11.66
C GLY A 87 -17.47 -12.65 -12.11
N ASP A 88 -17.08 -12.59 -13.39
CA ASP A 88 -16.12 -13.51 -14.00
C ASP A 88 -14.67 -13.20 -13.63
N ASP A 89 -13.72 -14.05 -14.03
CA ASP A 89 -12.29 -13.89 -13.73
C ASP A 89 -11.74 -12.54 -14.17
N ASN A 90 -12.19 -12.03 -15.32
CA ASN A 90 -11.76 -10.74 -15.84
C ASN A 90 -12.28 -9.60 -14.96
N THR A 91 -13.53 -9.67 -14.51
CA THR A 91 -14.15 -8.70 -13.59
C THR A 91 -13.43 -8.68 -12.25
N ARG A 92 -13.15 -9.87 -11.69
CA ARG A 92 -12.43 -10.01 -10.42
C ARG A 92 -11.01 -9.44 -10.50
N LYS A 93 -10.26 -9.76 -11.56
CA LYS A 93 -8.92 -9.19 -11.81
C LYS A 93 -8.98 -7.69 -12.02
N LYS A 94 -9.98 -7.20 -12.74
CA LYS A 94 -10.18 -5.77 -13.00
C LYS A 94 -10.48 -5.01 -11.72
N GLU A 95 -11.31 -5.55 -10.84
CA GLU A 95 -11.57 -4.95 -9.52
C GLU A 95 -10.29 -4.84 -8.69
N LEU A 96 -9.53 -5.93 -8.57
CA LEU A 96 -8.28 -5.92 -7.81
C LEU A 96 -7.26 -4.95 -8.40
N ALA A 97 -7.09 -4.96 -9.73
CA ALA A 97 -6.21 -4.03 -10.42
C ALA A 97 -6.64 -2.57 -10.20
N ALA A 98 -7.94 -2.31 -10.19
CA ALA A 98 -8.45 -0.96 -9.98
C ALA A 98 -8.29 -0.48 -8.54
N PHE A 99 -8.60 -1.33 -7.56
CA PHE A 99 -8.37 -1.06 -6.15
C PHE A 99 -6.89 -0.77 -5.87
N LEU A 100 -6.00 -1.65 -6.34
CA LEU A 100 -4.55 -1.49 -6.19
C LEU A 100 -4.05 -0.24 -6.91
N GLY A 101 -4.48 0.01 -8.15
CA GLY A 101 -4.07 1.20 -8.90
C GLY A 101 -4.44 2.51 -8.20
N GLN A 102 -5.64 2.58 -7.64
CA GLN A 102 -6.12 3.75 -6.92
C GLN A 102 -5.37 3.96 -5.59
N THR A 103 -5.33 2.93 -4.75
CA THR A 103 -4.61 2.99 -3.45
C THR A 103 -3.11 3.22 -3.62
N SER A 104 -2.49 2.67 -4.66
CA SER A 104 -1.10 2.99 -5.03
C SER A 104 -0.91 4.46 -5.34
N HIS A 105 -1.87 5.10 -6.01
CA HIS A 105 -1.82 6.54 -6.30
C HIS A 105 -1.90 7.37 -5.03
N GLU A 106 -2.83 7.05 -4.11
CA GLU A 106 -2.98 7.74 -2.82
C GLU A 106 -1.71 7.72 -1.95
N THR A 107 -0.87 6.73 -2.16
CA THR A 107 0.30 6.44 -1.32
C THR A 107 1.60 6.49 -2.10
N THR A 108 1.60 7.08 -3.31
CA THR A 108 2.73 7.02 -4.22
C THR A 108 3.92 7.83 -3.72
N GLY A 109 5.11 7.21 -3.77
CA GLY A 109 6.40 7.90 -3.66
C GLY A 109 7.03 8.18 -5.02
N GLY A 110 6.34 7.86 -6.12
CA GLY A 110 6.90 7.88 -7.46
C GLY A 110 7.07 9.28 -8.04
N TRP A 111 8.21 9.50 -8.69
CA TRP A 111 8.49 10.70 -9.49
C TRP A 111 8.82 10.32 -10.94
N SER A 112 8.93 11.31 -11.83
CA SER A 112 9.04 11.09 -13.28
C SER A 112 10.22 10.20 -13.72
N SER A 113 11.31 10.18 -12.95
CA SER A 113 12.52 9.40 -13.22
C SER A 113 12.80 8.35 -12.15
N ALA A 114 11.77 7.92 -11.40
CA ALA A 114 11.93 6.90 -10.39
C ALA A 114 12.43 5.58 -11.01
N PRO A 115 13.29 4.80 -10.31
CA PRO A 115 13.65 3.45 -10.73
C PRO A 115 12.39 2.64 -11.06
N ASP A 116 12.40 1.95 -12.19
CA ASP A 116 11.28 1.16 -12.73
C ASP A 116 10.00 1.96 -13.04
N GLY A 117 10.11 3.29 -13.07
CA GLY A 117 9.05 4.23 -13.42
C GLY A 117 8.16 4.63 -12.22
N PRO A 118 7.39 5.72 -12.33
CA PRO A 118 6.62 6.29 -11.22
C PRO A 118 5.54 5.35 -10.65
N TYR A 119 5.07 4.38 -11.44
CA TYR A 119 3.97 3.49 -11.04
C TYR A 119 4.44 2.26 -10.26
N ALA A 120 5.75 2.03 -10.15
CA ALA A 120 6.32 1.00 -9.29
C ALA A 120 6.38 1.40 -7.81
N TRP A 121 6.03 2.66 -7.49
CA TRP A 121 6.23 3.30 -6.18
C TRP A 121 4.92 3.55 -5.41
N GLY A 122 3.87 2.79 -5.70
CA GLY A 122 2.66 2.77 -4.87
C GLY A 122 2.94 2.22 -3.46
N TYR A 123 2.09 2.52 -2.50
CA TYR A 123 2.21 2.06 -1.11
C TYR A 123 3.47 2.56 -0.36
N CYS A 124 4.12 3.62 -0.86
CA CYS A 124 5.30 4.20 -0.23
C CYS A 124 4.96 4.94 1.08
N PHE A 125 3.84 5.66 1.13
CA PHE A 125 3.42 6.42 2.31
C PHE A 125 2.24 5.77 3.03
N VAL A 126 2.34 5.66 4.36
CA VAL A 126 1.23 5.19 5.21
C VAL A 126 0.44 6.34 5.81
N ASN A 127 1.10 7.45 6.17
CA ASN A 127 0.44 8.65 6.68
C ASN A 127 0.58 9.79 5.66
N GLN A 128 -0.40 10.69 5.65
CA GLN A 128 -0.33 11.94 4.90
C GLN A 128 0.90 12.75 5.30
N VAL A 129 1.69 13.13 4.30
CA VAL A 129 2.81 14.08 4.47
C VAL A 129 2.23 15.49 4.66
N ASP A 130 2.76 16.24 5.64
CA ASP A 130 2.32 17.59 6.01
C ASP A 130 0.85 17.70 6.48
N SER A 131 0.49 16.94 7.51
CA SER A 131 -0.85 17.03 8.12
C SER A 131 -0.99 18.25 9.06
N GLN A 132 -1.56 19.34 8.56
CA GLN A 132 -1.99 20.47 9.38
C GLN A 132 -3.46 20.32 9.77
N GLY A 133 -3.75 20.45 11.07
CA GLY A 133 -5.10 20.36 11.62
C GLY A 133 -5.47 18.96 12.14
N ASP A 134 -6.59 18.90 12.86
CA ASP A 134 -7.09 17.67 13.48
C ASP A 134 -8.06 16.89 12.57
N PHE A 135 -8.49 17.48 11.45
CA PHE A 135 -9.49 16.93 10.53
C PHE A 135 -10.79 16.53 11.25
N CYS A 136 -11.17 17.34 12.25
CA CYS A 136 -12.40 17.19 13.00
C CYS A 136 -13.55 18.01 12.39
N ALA A 137 -14.49 17.35 11.70
CA ALA A 137 -15.55 18.04 10.95
C ALA A 137 -16.98 17.66 11.37
N SER A 138 -17.21 16.41 11.81
CA SER A 138 -18.55 15.93 12.17
C SER A 138 -18.82 15.98 13.68
N ARG A 139 -20.06 16.32 14.06
CA ARG A 139 -20.55 16.23 15.44
C ARG A 139 -21.07 14.85 15.81
N ASP A 140 -21.51 14.07 14.83
CA ASP A 140 -22.01 12.70 15.03
C ASP A 140 -20.88 11.73 15.38
N TRP A 141 -19.63 12.12 15.07
CA TRP A 141 -18.42 11.38 15.36
C TRP A 141 -17.44 12.22 16.19
N PRO A 142 -17.71 12.47 17.48
CA PRO A 142 -16.94 13.39 18.30
C PRO A 142 -15.46 13.05 18.34
N CYS A 143 -14.61 14.04 18.08
CA CYS A 143 -13.17 13.85 18.05
C CYS A 143 -12.61 13.57 19.45
N SER A 144 -11.73 12.58 19.55
CA SER A 144 -11.05 12.27 20.80
C SER A 144 -9.97 13.33 21.08
N PRO A 145 -9.83 13.83 22.33
CA PRO A 145 -8.79 14.78 22.69
C PRO A 145 -7.39 14.30 22.29
N GLY A 146 -6.59 15.20 21.70
CA GLY A 146 -5.22 14.91 21.27
C GLY A 146 -5.11 13.96 20.07
N LYS A 147 -6.22 13.61 19.41
CA LYS A 147 -6.23 12.79 18.19
C LYS A 147 -6.45 13.65 16.95
N SER A 148 -5.87 13.21 15.84
CA SER A 148 -6.09 13.79 14.51
C SER A 148 -6.52 12.71 13.52
N TYR A 149 -7.36 13.10 12.57
CA TYR A 149 -7.99 12.24 11.57
C TYR A 149 -7.47 12.55 10.16
N HIS A 150 -6.18 12.86 10.04
CA HIS A 150 -5.47 13.04 8.78
C HIS A 150 -5.42 11.73 7.97
N GLY A 151 -4.98 11.82 6.71
CA GLY A 151 -4.90 10.67 5.81
C GLY A 151 -4.03 9.54 6.35
N ARG A 152 -4.59 8.32 6.45
CA ARG A 152 -3.85 7.11 6.83
C ARG A 152 -4.24 5.92 5.95
N GLY A 153 -3.27 5.02 5.77
CA GLY A 153 -3.44 3.74 5.07
C GLY A 153 -3.60 3.85 3.55
N PRO A 154 -3.92 2.73 2.87
CA PRO A 154 -3.94 2.65 1.40
C PRO A 154 -4.89 3.61 0.70
N ILE A 155 -6.01 3.96 1.35
CA ILE A 155 -7.00 4.90 0.79
C ILE A 155 -6.85 6.32 1.35
N GLN A 156 -5.80 6.59 2.14
CA GLN A 156 -5.60 7.85 2.86
C GLN A 156 -6.89 8.31 3.59
N LEU A 157 -7.46 7.42 4.40
CA LEU A 157 -8.71 7.66 5.13
C LEU A 157 -8.58 8.95 5.95
N THR A 158 -9.46 9.92 5.70
CA THR A 158 -9.38 11.28 6.26
C THR A 158 -10.73 11.72 6.82
N TYR A 159 -10.71 12.58 7.85
CA TYR A 159 -11.84 13.11 8.64
C TYR A 159 -12.49 12.15 9.62
N ASN A 160 -12.83 12.69 10.80
CA ASN A 160 -13.42 11.95 11.91
C ASN A 160 -14.67 11.12 11.54
N TYR A 161 -15.54 11.64 10.67
CA TYR A 161 -16.73 10.88 10.23
C TYR A 161 -16.39 9.62 9.45
N ASN A 162 -15.32 9.62 8.66
CA ASN A 162 -14.88 8.44 7.91
C ASN A 162 -14.23 7.42 8.85
N TYR A 163 -13.39 7.88 9.78
CA TYR A 163 -12.82 7.00 10.82
C TYR A 163 -13.93 6.33 11.65
N GLY A 164 -14.93 7.09 12.06
CA GLY A 164 -16.08 6.57 12.80
C GLY A 164 -16.88 5.52 12.04
N GLN A 165 -17.29 5.84 10.81
CA GLN A 165 -18.05 4.92 9.96
C GLN A 165 -17.26 3.65 9.61
N ALA A 166 -15.99 3.82 9.21
CA ALA A 166 -15.11 2.69 8.91
C ALA A 166 -14.91 1.81 10.15
N GLY A 167 -14.60 2.44 11.29
CA GLY A 167 -14.39 1.75 12.56
C GLY A 167 -15.59 0.92 12.97
N ASN A 168 -16.78 1.50 12.91
CA ASN A 168 -18.03 0.78 13.20
C ASN A 168 -18.22 -0.42 12.25
N ALA A 169 -17.97 -0.25 10.94
CA ALA A 169 -18.12 -1.32 9.96
C ALA A 169 -17.13 -2.48 10.16
N ILE A 170 -15.92 -2.20 10.65
CA ILE A 170 -14.86 -3.20 10.83
C ILE A 170 -14.71 -3.65 12.29
N ASN A 171 -15.62 -3.21 13.17
CA ASN A 171 -15.62 -3.44 14.61
C ASN A 171 -14.30 -3.03 15.28
N GLN A 172 -13.86 -1.80 15.02
CA GLN A 172 -12.68 -1.14 15.61
C GLN A 172 -13.04 0.28 16.06
N ASP A 173 -12.62 0.67 17.26
CA ASP A 173 -12.83 2.05 17.72
C ASP A 173 -11.76 2.98 17.18
N LEU A 174 -11.97 3.43 15.95
CA LEU A 174 -11.05 4.33 15.25
C LEU A 174 -11.25 5.81 15.61
N ILE A 175 -12.29 6.15 16.38
CA ILE A 175 -12.45 7.50 16.93
C ILE A 175 -11.45 7.72 18.05
N ARG A 176 -11.35 6.77 19.00
CA ARG A 176 -10.37 6.85 20.09
C ARG A 176 -8.98 6.39 19.66
N ASN A 177 -8.88 5.50 18.67
CA ASN A 177 -7.63 4.90 18.22
C ASN A 177 -7.39 5.06 16.70
N PRO A 178 -7.36 6.29 16.16
CA PRO A 178 -7.20 6.49 14.70
C PRO A 178 -5.83 6.00 14.18
N ASP A 179 -4.82 5.95 15.04
CA ASP A 179 -3.47 5.49 14.69
C ASP A 179 -3.42 3.99 14.34
N LEU A 180 -4.46 3.21 14.67
CA LEU A 180 -4.58 1.82 14.22
C LEU A 180 -4.59 1.70 12.69
N VAL A 181 -5.06 2.73 11.98
CA VAL A 181 -5.10 2.74 10.51
C VAL A 181 -3.69 2.80 9.90
N SER A 182 -2.69 3.31 10.62
CA SER A 182 -1.29 3.35 10.16
C SER A 182 -0.37 2.38 10.88
N THR A 183 -0.79 1.77 11.99
CA THR A 183 0.05 0.86 12.79
C THR A 183 -0.38 -0.60 12.71
N ASN A 184 -1.64 -0.88 12.33
CA ASN A 184 -2.12 -2.25 12.14
C ASN A 184 -2.48 -2.48 10.67
N PRO A 185 -1.72 -3.31 9.94
CA PRO A 185 -1.91 -3.46 8.50
C PRO A 185 -3.27 -4.11 8.14
N ILE A 186 -3.79 -5.00 8.97
CA ILE A 186 -5.14 -5.58 8.76
C ILE A 186 -6.22 -4.50 8.89
N VAL A 187 -6.13 -3.64 9.91
CA VAL A 187 -7.06 -2.51 10.07
C VAL A 187 -6.92 -1.55 8.90
N SER A 188 -5.70 -1.24 8.49
CA SER A 188 -5.38 -0.36 7.36
C SER A 188 -6.03 -0.80 6.04
N PHE A 189 -5.89 -2.08 5.68
CA PHE A 189 -6.55 -2.59 4.47
C PHE A 189 -8.05 -2.75 4.65
N LYS A 190 -8.54 -3.08 5.85
CA LYS A 190 -9.98 -3.14 6.09
C LYS A 190 -10.64 -1.78 5.91
N THR A 191 -10.02 -0.67 6.31
CA THR A 191 -10.60 0.66 6.06
C THR A 191 -10.58 1.03 4.56
N ALA A 192 -9.52 0.65 3.83
CA ALA A 192 -9.47 0.85 2.38
C ALA A 192 -10.54 0.05 1.62
N ILE A 193 -10.70 -1.23 1.95
CA ILE A 193 -11.74 -2.07 1.33
C ILE A 193 -13.13 -1.61 1.77
N TRP A 194 -13.33 -1.21 3.03
CA TRP A 194 -14.58 -0.60 3.47
C TRP A 194 -14.95 0.60 2.59
N PHE A 195 -14.02 1.53 2.35
CA PHE A 195 -14.27 2.69 1.52
C PHE A 195 -14.63 2.28 0.08
N TRP A 196 -13.92 1.30 -0.47
CA TRP A 196 -14.19 0.75 -1.82
C TRP A 196 -15.59 0.14 -1.97
N MET A 197 -16.06 -0.54 -0.92
CA MET A 197 -17.31 -1.31 -0.92
C MET A 197 -18.53 -0.49 -0.48
N THR A 198 -18.34 0.69 0.09
CA THR A 198 -19.42 1.44 0.76
C THR A 198 -19.85 2.65 -0.07
N PRO A 199 -21.11 2.71 -0.56
CA PRO A 199 -21.64 3.93 -1.17
C PRO A 199 -21.74 5.06 -0.14
N GLN A 200 -21.49 6.30 -0.57
CA GLN A 200 -21.52 7.48 0.33
C GLN A 200 -22.41 8.57 -0.26
N GLY A 201 -23.58 8.79 0.34
CA GLY A 201 -24.54 9.78 -0.16
C GLY A 201 -24.99 9.47 -1.59
N ASN A 202 -24.70 10.38 -2.53
CA ASN A 202 -24.98 10.21 -3.96
C ASN A 202 -23.88 9.45 -4.72
N LYS A 203 -22.76 9.11 -4.06
CA LYS A 203 -21.65 8.35 -4.65
C LYS A 203 -21.95 6.86 -4.59
N PRO A 204 -21.97 6.14 -5.73
CA PRO A 204 -22.01 4.68 -5.70
C PRO A 204 -20.73 4.11 -5.05
N SER A 205 -20.75 2.83 -4.70
CA SER A 205 -19.52 2.14 -4.31
C SER A 205 -18.59 1.96 -5.51
N SER A 206 -17.27 2.05 -5.29
CA SER A 206 -16.28 1.72 -6.32
C SER A 206 -16.44 0.26 -6.80
N HIS A 207 -16.82 -0.63 -5.89
CA HIS A 207 -17.18 -2.01 -6.17
C HIS A 207 -18.28 -2.13 -7.23
N ASP A 208 -19.43 -1.49 -7.03
CA ASP A 208 -20.56 -1.60 -7.96
C ASP A 208 -20.22 -0.97 -9.32
N VAL A 209 -19.42 0.10 -9.35
CA VAL A 209 -18.94 0.70 -10.60
C VAL A 209 -18.07 -0.28 -11.37
N ILE A 210 -17.02 -0.84 -10.75
CA ILE A 210 -16.03 -1.65 -11.48
C ILE A 210 -16.58 -3.02 -11.89
N THR A 211 -17.55 -3.54 -11.14
CA THR A 211 -18.24 -4.81 -11.41
C THR A 211 -19.46 -4.64 -12.34
N GLY A 212 -19.77 -3.41 -12.78
CA GLY A 212 -20.85 -3.14 -13.71
C GLY A 212 -22.25 -3.24 -13.10
N ARG A 213 -22.38 -3.14 -11.78
CA ARG A 213 -23.64 -3.18 -11.02
C ARG A 213 -24.25 -1.80 -10.81
N TRP A 214 -23.44 -0.74 -10.90
CA TRP A 214 -23.93 0.63 -10.82
C TRP A 214 -24.63 1.03 -12.13
N THR A 215 -25.88 1.48 -12.00
CA THR A 215 -26.64 2.09 -13.09
C THR A 215 -26.68 3.60 -12.87
N PRO A 216 -26.10 4.43 -13.78
CA PRO A 216 -26.09 5.88 -13.62
C PRO A 216 -27.51 6.46 -13.60
N SER A 217 -27.75 7.40 -12.70
CA SER A 217 -29.00 8.17 -12.65
C SER A 217 -29.06 9.21 -13.78
N SER A 218 -30.23 9.85 -13.97
CA SER A 218 -30.37 10.99 -14.87
C SER A 218 -29.42 12.15 -14.52
N ALA A 219 -29.18 12.37 -13.22
CA ALA A 219 -28.23 13.37 -12.75
C ALA A 219 -26.78 13.01 -13.10
N ASP A 220 -26.44 11.72 -13.08
CA ASP A 220 -25.10 11.24 -13.47
C ASP A 220 -24.85 11.42 -14.96
N TRP A 221 -25.81 11.05 -15.80
CA TRP A 221 -25.75 11.31 -17.25
C TRP A 221 -25.62 12.80 -17.55
N SER A 222 -26.40 13.65 -16.88
CA SER A 222 -26.33 15.11 -17.03
C SER A 222 -24.98 15.69 -16.58
N ALA A 223 -24.28 14.99 -15.68
CA ALA A 223 -22.96 15.36 -15.18
C ALA A 223 -21.79 14.72 -15.98
N GLY A 224 -22.10 13.95 -17.03
CA GLY A 224 -21.09 13.23 -17.84
C GLY A 224 -20.51 11.99 -17.16
N ARG A 225 -21.08 11.54 -16.04
CA ARG A 225 -20.58 10.38 -15.27
C ARG A 225 -21.06 9.09 -15.92
N VAL A 226 -20.11 8.35 -16.51
CA VAL A 226 -20.36 7.10 -17.24
C VAL A 226 -19.68 5.91 -16.54
N PRO A 227 -20.20 4.67 -16.68
CA PRO A 227 -19.57 3.49 -16.11
C PRO A 227 -18.13 3.30 -16.63
N GLY A 228 -17.18 3.06 -15.74
CA GLY A 228 -15.78 2.82 -16.11
C GLY A 228 -14.79 3.30 -15.04
N TYR A 229 -13.50 3.13 -15.29
CA TYR A 229 -12.47 3.50 -14.32
C TYR A 229 -12.47 5.01 -14.02
N GLY A 230 -12.78 5.86 -15.01
CA GLY A 230 -12.78 7.31 -14.83
C GLY A 230 -13.74 7.82 -13.75
N VAL A 231 -14.92 7.21 -13.58
CA VAL A 231 -15.85 7.65 -12.53
C VAL A 231 -15.38 7.24 -11.12
N LEU A 232 -14.53 6.21 -10.98
CA LEU A 232 -13.92 5.85 -9.68
C LEU A 232 -13.13 7.02 -9.12
N SER A 233 -12.49 7.77 -10.01
CA SER A 233 -11.69 8.94 -9.66
C SER A 233 -12.51 10.13 -9.12
N ASN A 234 -13.84 10.10 -9.30
CA ASN A 234 -14.77 11.10 -8.79
C ASN A 234 -15.37 10.73 -7.42
N LEU A 235 -15.11 9.52 -6.91
CA LEU A 235 -15.70 9.03 -5.66
C LEU A 235 -14.91 9.45 -4.41
N GLY A 236 -13.89 10.31 -4.57
CA GLY A 236 -12.96 10.67 -3.50
C GLY A 236 -11.70 9.81 -3.48
N VAL A 237 -11.30 9.35 -4.66
CA VAL A 237 -10.08 8.57 -4.92
C VAL A 237 -9.40 9.24 -6.11
N SER A 238 -8.15 9.66 -6.02
CA SER A 238 -7.55 10.57 -7.01
C SER A 238 -7.16 9.84 -8.31
N PRO A 239 -7.46 10.39 -9.50
CA PRO A 239 -7.10 9.78 -10.78
C PRO A 239 -5.58 9.83 -10.99
N GLY A 240 -4.92 8.67 -10.96
CA GLY A 240 -3.68 8.50 -11.71
C GLY A 240 -3.88 8.89 -13.19
N ARG A 241 -2.80 9.30 -13.89
CA ARG A 241 -2.90 9.79 -15.27
C ARG A 241 -3.37 8.72 -16.27
N ASN A 242 -4.13 9.16 -17.28
CA ASN A 242 -4.62 8.42 -18.46
C ASN A 242 -5.82 7.45 -18.29
N LEU A 243 -6.73 7.71 -17.34
CA LEU A 243 -8.07 7.08 -17.23
C LEU A 243 -9.11 8.10 -16.69
N ASP A 244 -9.17 9.29 -17.31
CA ASP A 244 -9.59 10.51 -16.63
C ASP A 244 -11.10 10.72 -16.39
N CYS A 245 -11.40 11.66 -15.49
CA CYS A 245 -12.71 12.23 -15.21
C CYS A 245 -12.80 13.70 -15.65
N ASN A 246 -11.94 14.14 -16.57
CA ASN A 246 -11.73 15.57 -16.87
C ASN A 246 -12.98 16.27 -17.41
N ASN A 247 -13.91 15.50 -18.00
CA ASN A 247 -15.19 16.00 -18.51
C ASN A 247 -16.39 15.62 -17.61
N GLN A 248 -16.14 15.13 -16.39
CA GLN A 248 -17.18 14.73 -15.45
C GLN A 248 -17.29 15.75 -14.31
N ARG A 249 -18.51 16.18 -13.97
CA ARG A 249 -18.70 17.01 -12.77
C ARG A 249 -18.60 16.13 -11.51
N SER A 250 -17.84 16.58 -10.52
CA SER A 250 -17.68 15.90 -9.22
C SER A 250 -19.02 15.62 -8.55
N PHE A 251 -19.08 14.54 -7.76
CA PHE A 251 -20.22 14.32 -6.87
C PHE A 251 -20.22 15.41 -5.78
N ALA A 252 -21.36 16.08 -5.61
CA ALA A 252 -21.59 17.09 -4.57
C ALA A 252 -21.85 16.42 -3.22
#